data_AF-A0A7Z9RIW3-F1
#
_entry.id   AF-A0A7Z9RIW3-F1
#
_cell.length_a   1.000
_cell.length_b   1.000
_cell.length_c   1.000
_cell.angle_alpha   90.00
_cell.angle_beta   90.00
_cell.angle_gamma   90.00
#
_symmetry.space_group_name_H-M   'P 1'
#
loop_
_entity.id
_entity.type
_entity.pdbx_description
1 polymer ?
#
loop_
_entity_poly.entity_id
_entity_poly.type
_entity_poly.pdbx_seq_one_letter_code
_entity_poly.pdbx_strand_id
1 'polypeptide(L)'
;MTMFTQLSMDYAIGLRLPHHLQEHGFQSLRIENDAPLVNGNTGVANIMNMSARQLREKYLATGDASEADIDAYCHFADDVNCWGIYYATIGVVAQLPHETGTL
;
A
#
# COMPACT_ATOMS: atom_id res chain seq x y z
N MET A 1 9.75 1.31 6.22
CA MET A 1 9.88 0.99 4.78
C MET A 1 10.91 -0.11 4.51
N THR A 2 12.03 -0.13 5.26
CA THR A 2 13.06 -1.17 5.20
C THR A 2 12.52 -2.60 5.42
N MET A 3 11.53 -2.79 6.32
CA MET A 3 10.89 -4.08 6.59
C MET A 3 10.37 -4.78 5.32
N PHE A 4 9.66 -4.05 4.45
CA PHE A 4 9.12 -4.63 3.21
C PHE A 4 10.23 -4.95 2.21
N THR A 5 11.27 -4.11 2.13
CA THR A 5 12.45 -4.40 1.31
C THR A 5 13.15 -5.70 1.77
N GLN A 6 13.26 -5.92 3.09
CA GLN A 6 13.83 -7.16 3.65
C GLN A 6 12.97 -8.41 3.33
N LEU A 7 11.67 -8.22 3.12
CA LEU A 7 10.75 -9.27 2.66
C LEU A 7 10.72 -9.43 1.13
N SER A 8 11.62 -8.75 0.40
CA SER A 8 11.61 -8.68 -1.07
C SER A 8 10.27 -8.17 -1.65
N MET A 9 9.55 -7.35 -0.87
CA MET A 9 8.29 -6.74 -1.27
C MET A 9 8.52 -5.31 -1.75
N ASP A 10 8.10 -5.03 -2.97
CA ASP A 10 8.12 -3.70 -3.54
C ASP A 10 6.86 -2.92 -3.18
N TYR A 11 6.84 -2.39 -1.97
CA TYR A 11 5.72 -1.60 -1.45
C TYR A 11 5.49 -0.30 -2.23
N ALA A 12 6.48 0.17 -2.99
CA ALA A 12 6.43 1.44 -3.72
C ALA A 12 6.01 1.27 -5.19
N ILE A 13 5.74 0.05 -5.65
CA ILE A 13 5.41 -0.23 -7.05
C ILE A 13 4.25 0.62 -7.56
N GLY A 14 3.17 0.74 -6.77
CA GLY A 14 1.99 1.53 -7.13
C GLY A 14 2.33 3.00 -7.37
N LEU A 15 3.26 3.57 -6.59
CA LEU A 15 3.69 4.97 -6.73
C LEU A 15 4.55 5.21 -7.98
N ARG A 16 5.20 4.16 -8.51
CA ARG A 16 6.05 4.26 -9.71
C ARG A 16 5.31 3.95 -11.00
N LEU A 17 4.11 3.37 -10.95
CA LEU A 17 3.30 3.08 -12.14
C LEU A 17 3.13 4.29 -13.09
N PRO A 18 2.84 5.52 -12.62
CA PRO A 18 2.71 6.65 -13.52
C PRO A 18 4.02 6.94 -14.27
N HIS A 19 5.15 6.91 -13.56
CA HIS A 19 6.45 7.16 -14.15
C HIS A 19 6.80 6.09 -15.19
N HIS A 20 6.61 4.82 -14.87
CA HIS A 20 6.87 3.73 -15.80
C HIS A 20 6.03 3.81 -17.08
N LEU A 21 4.76 4.21 -16.97
CA LEU A 21 3.91 4.43 -18.15
C LEU A 21 4.45 5.58 -19.02
N GLN A 22 4.88 6.68 -18.41
CA GLN A 22 5.49 7.80 -19.16
C GLN A 22 6.79 7.40 -19.85
N GLU A 23 7.65 6.61 -19.19
CA GLU A 23 8.90 6.10 -19.79
C GLU A 23 8.63 5.25 -21.05
N HIS A 24 7.47 4.61 -21.14
CA HIS A 24 7.05 3.79 -22.28
C HIS A 24 6.22 4.57 -23.31
N GLY A 25 6.22 5.90 -23.21
CA GLY A 25 5.57 6.80 -24.18
C GLY A 25 4.08 7.00 -23.97
N PHE A 26 3.48 6.46 -22.90
CA PHE A 26 2.09 6.76 -22.58
C PHE A 26 1.93 8.22 -22.11
N GLN A 27 0.81 8.81 -22.49
CA GLN A 27 0.43 10.20 -22.22
C GLN A 27 -0.96 10.25 -21.58
N SER A 28 -1.41 11.46 -21.22
CA SER A 28 -2.76 11.71 -20.66
C SER A 28 -3.08 10.85 -19.44
N LEU A 29 -2.13 10.76 -18.50
CA LEU A 29 -2.28 9.93 -17.31
C LEU A 29 -3.38 10.48 -16.39
N ARG A 30 -4.31 9.61 -16.00
CA ARG A 30 -5.19 9.79 -14.85
C ARG A 30 -4.73 8.83 -13.76
N ILE A 31 -4.46 9.39 -12.58
CA ILE A 31 -4.02 8.64 -11.41
C ILE A 31 -5.13 8.71 -10.37
N GLU A 32 -5.53 7.55 -9.87
CA GLU A 32 -6.51 7.39 -8.82
C GLU A 32 -5.81 6.77 -7.60
N ASN A 33 -6.04 7.36 -6.43
CA ASN A 33 -5.53 6.85 -5.16
C ASN A 33 -6.72 6.64 -4.22
N ASP A 34 -7.08 5.38 -4.01
CA ASP A 34 -8.07 5.00 -3.02
C ASP A 34 -7.38 4.50 -1.75
N ALA A 35 -7.43 5.35 -0.71
CA ALA A 35 -6.82 5.10 0.58
C ALA A 35 -7.89 5.29 1.67
N PRO A 36 -8.75 4.28 1.89
CA PRO A 36 -9.90 4.43 2.77
C PRO A 36 -9.45 4.67 4.21
N LEU A 37 -10.06 5.68 4.85
CA LEU A 37 -9.92 5.91 6.28
C LEU A 37 -10.89 4.98 7.02
N VAL A 38 -10.33 4.06 7.81
CA VAL A 38 -11.06 2.94 8.43
C VAL A 38 -10.96 3.06 9.95
N ASN A 39 -12.10 3.00 10.64
CA ASN A 39 -12.16 3.00 12.10
C ASN A 39 -11.69 1.64 12.67
N GLY A 40 -11.09 1.65 13.86
CA GLY A 40 -10.70 0.41 14.54
C GLY A 40 -11.89 -0.51 14.83
N ASN A 41 -11.60 -1.78 15.05
CA ASN A 41 -12.58 -2.84 15.29
C ASN A 41 -13.64 -3.02 14.17
N THR A 42 -13.36 -2.54 12.96
CA THR A 42 -14.20 -2.76 11.77
C THR A 42 -13.62 -3.86 10.88
N GLY A 43 -14.38 -4.31 9.88
CA GLY A 43 -14.02 -5.48 9.07
C GLY A 43 -12.58 -5.44 8.52
N VAL A 44 -12.17 -4.34 7.89
CA VAL A 44 -10.80 -4.20 7.35
C VAL A 44 -9.77 -4.11 8.48
N ALA A 45 -10.02 -3.33 9.53
CA ALA A 45 -9.09 -3.23 10.67
C ALA A 45 -8.85 -4.60 11.33
N ASN A 46 -9.90 -5.40 11.49
CA ASN A 46 -9.84 -6.74 12.08
C ASN A 46 -9.04 -7.72 11.20
N ILE A 47 -9.27 -7.71 9.89
CA ILE A 47 -8.49 -8.52 8.94
C ILE A 47 -7.00 -8.16 9.03
N MET A 48 -6.69 -6.87 9.11
CA MET A 48 -5.31 -6.39 9.14
C MET A 48 -4.63 -6.69 10.48
N ASN A 49 -5.35 -6.60 11.60
CA ASN A 49 -4.90 -7.06 12.91
C ASN A 49 -4.55 -8.56 12.88
N MET A 50 -5.47 -9.40 12.41
CA MET A 50 -5.25 -10.86 12.28
C MET A 50 -4.04 -11.16 11.39
N SER A 51 -3.90 -10.43 10.28
CA SER A 51 -2.78 -10.58 9.35
C SER A 51 -1.45 -10.24 10.03
N ALA A 52 -1.38 -9.15 10.79
CA ALA A 52 -0.17 -8.76 11.50
C ALA A 52 0.24 -9.78 12.57
N ARG A 53 -0.74 -10.34 13.30
CA ARG A 53 -0.49 -11.44 14.25
C ARG A 53 0.04 -12.70 13.55
N GLN A 54 -0.57 -13.07 12.42
CA GLN A 54 -0.16 -14.24 11.65
C GLN A 54 1.25 -14.10 11.05
N LEU A 55 1.65 -12.87 10.72
CA LEU A 55 2.96 -12.55 10.13
C LEU A 55 4.02 -12.16 11.17
N ARG A 56 3.72 -12.27 12.47
CA ARG A 56 4.58 -11.85 13.59
C ARG A 56 6.03 -12.31 13.43
N GLU A 57 6.26 -13.61 13.31
CA GLU A 57 7.61 -14.16 13.19
C GLU A 57 8.37 -13.61 11.98
N LYS A 58 7.66 -13.38 10.86
CA LYS A 58 8.26 -12.81 9.65
C LYS A 58 8.67 -11.35 9.86
N TYR A 59 7.84 -10.57 10.56
CA TYR A 59 8.15 -9.17 10.86
C TYR A 59 9.30 -9.03 11.86
N LEU A 60 9.33 -9.87 12.90
CA LEU A 60 10.45 -9.90 13.85
C LEU A 60 11.76 -10.33 13.19
N ALA A 61 11.70 -11.31 12.28
CA ALA A 61 12.87 -11.81 11.57
C ALA A 61 13.54 -10.75 10.68
N THR A 62 12.83 -9.68 10.31
CA THR A 62 13.43 -8.59 9.54
C THR A 62 14.31 -7.69 10.43
N GLY A 63 14.10 -7.69 11.75
CA GLY A 63 14.81 -6.83 12.71
C GLY A 63 14.31 -5.38 12.73
N ASP A 64 13.35 -5.03 11.88
CA ASP A 64 12.78 -3.67 11.78
C ASP A 64 11.47 -3.52 12.56
N ALA A 65 10.90 -4.60 13.05
CA ALA A 65 9.74 -4.61 13.92
C ALA A 65 10.07 -5.35 15.22
N SER A 66 9.68 -4.77 16.34
CA SER A 66 9.71 -5.40 17.65
C SER A 66 8.36 -5.99 18.04
N GLU A 67 8.34 -6.79 19.10
CA GLU A 67 7.09 -7.29 19.66
C GLU A 67 6.17 -6.15 20.11
N ALA A 68 6.75 -5.09 20.67
CA ALA A 68 5.99 -3.91 21.09
C ALA A 68 5.35 -3.18 19.89
N ASP A 69 6.01 -3.15 18.73
CA ASP A 69 5.45 -2.53 17.52
C ASP A 69 4.24 -3.34 17.00
N ILE A 70 4.35 -4.67 17.02
CA ILE A 70 3.26 -5.56 16.59
C ILE A 70 2.07 -5.45 17.54
N ASP A 71 2.32 -5.45 18.84
CA ASP A 71 1.27 -5.32 19.86
C ASP A 71 0.60 -3.94 19.80
N ALA A 72 1.39 -2.87 19.60
CA ALA A 72 0.86 -1.51 19.41
C ALA A 72 -0.01 -1.40 18.15
N TYR A 73 0.43 -2.01 17.04
CA TYR A 73 -0.36 -2.06 15.81
C TYR A 73 -1.69 -2.80 16.02
N CYS A 74 -1.67 -3.94 16.71
CA CYS A 74 -2.89 -4.69 17.01
C CYS A 74 -3.83 -3.87 17.91
N HIS A 75 -3.30 -3.23 18.95
CA HIS A 75 -4.09 -2.36 19.83
C HIS A 75 -4.73 -1.19 19.05
N PHE A 76 -3.95 -0.54 18.18
CA PHE A 76 -4.46 0.52 17.30
C PHE A 76 -5.60 0.01 16.40
N ALA A 77 -5.46 -1.19 15.85
CA ALA A 77 -6.48 -1.78 14.98
C ALA A 77 -7.76 -2.18 15.74
N ASP A 78 -7.66 -2.46 17.04
CA ASP A 78 -8.80 -2.84 17.91
C ASP A 78 -9.50 -1.62 18.55
N ASP A 79 -8.87 -0.43 18.58
CA ASP A 79 -9.44 0.76 19.23
C ASP A 79 -10.45 1.50 18.33
N VAL A 80 -11.72 1.50 18.75
CA VAL A 80 -12.83 2.21 18.08
C VAL A 80 -12.67 3.73 18.02
N ASN A 81 -11.74 4.29 18.80
CA ASN A 81 -11.41 5.72 18.75
C ASN A 81 -10.26 6.02 17.77
N CYS A 82 -9.61 4.99 17.24
CA CYS A 82 -8.56 5.12 16.24
C CYS A 82 -9.13 5.03 14.81
N TRP A 83 -8.49 5.77 13.92
CA TRP A 83 -8.74 5.75 12.49
C TRP A 83 -7.43 5.55 11.75
N GLY A 84 -7.40 4.60 10.82
CA GLY A 84 -6.19 4.21 10.10
C GLY A 84 -6.41 4.02 8.61
N ILE A 85 -5.34 4.16 7.86
CA ILE A 85 -5.25 3.73 6.46
C ILE A 85 -4.40 2.47 6.47
N TYR A 86 -5.02 1.32 6.20
CA TYR A 86 -4.35 0.02 6.27
C TYR A 86 -3.73 -0.39 4.94
N TYR A 87 -4.32 0.07 3.84
CA TYR A 87 -3.82 -0.13 2.49
C TYR A 87 -4.24 1.05 1.62
N ALA A 88 -3.55 1.20 0.49
CA ALA A 88 -3.94 2.11 -0.58
C ALA A 88 -3.94 1.35 -1.91
N THR A 89 -4.91 1.65 -2.77
CA THR A 89 -4.99 1.14 -4.13
C THR A 89 -4.64 2.28 -5.08
N ILE A 90 -3.61 2.08 -5.91
CA ILE A 90 -3.25 3.04 -6.95
C ILE A 90 -3.74 2.50 -8.29
N GLY A 91 -4.65 3.23 -8.92
CA GLY A 91 -5.09 3.02 -10.29
C GLY A 91 -4.42 4.03 -11.23
N VAL A 92 -3.93 3.58 -12.38
CA VAL A 92 -3.42 4.48 -13.42
C VAL A 92 -4.05 4.13 -14.76
N VAL A 93 -4.67 5.11 -15.38
CA VAL A 93 -5.19 5.03 -16.74
C VAL A 93 -4.33 5.95 -17.61
N ALA A 94 -3.84 5.45 -18.74
CA ALA A 94 -3.02 6.21 -19.67
C ALA A 94 -3.35 5.84 -21.12
N GLN A 95 -2.94 6.68 -22.06
CA GLN A 95 -3.19 6.49 -23.50
C GLN A 95 -1.88 6.51 -24.25
N LEU A 96 -1.78 5.72 -25.33
CA LEU A 96 -0.67 5.88 -26.27
C LEU A 96 -0.77 7.25 -26.96
N PRO A 97 0.34 7.81 -27.44
CA PRO A 97 0.30 9.03 -28.24
C PRO A 97 -0.58 8.78 -29.46
N HIS A 98 -1.50 9.69 -29.74
CA HIS A 98 -2.18 9.67 -31.03
C HIS A 98 -1.15 10.00 -32.11
N GLU A 99 -0.93 9.08 -33.06
CA GLU A 99 -0.27 9.43 -34.31
C GLU A 99 -1.16 10.47 -35.03
N THR A 100 -0.78 11.74 -34.98
CA THR A 100 -1.27 12.72 -35.94
C THR A 100 -0.74 12.30 -37.31
N GLY A 101 -1.54 11.55 -38.06
CA GLY A 101 -1.27 11.26 -39.46
C GLY A 101 -1.02 12.57 -40.21
N THR A 102 0.21 12.77 -40.65
CA THR A 102 0.53 13.75 -41.69
C THR A 102 -0.15 13.29 -42.99
N LEU A 103 -1.17 14.04 -43.40
CA LEU A 103 -1.73 14.04 -44.76
C LEU A 103 -0.68 14.48 -45.78
#